data_AF-A0A960BMW3-F1
#
_entry.id   AF-A0A960BMW3-F1
#
_cell.length_a   1.000
_cell.length_b   1.000
_cell.length_c   1.000
_cell.angle_alpha   90.00
_cell.angle_beta   90.00
_cell.angle_gamma   90.00
#
_symmetry.space_group_name_H-M   'P 1'
#
loop_
_entity.id
_entity.type
_entity.pdbx_description
1 polymer ?
#
loop_
_entity_poly.entity_id
_entity_poly.type
_entity_poly.pdbx_seq_one_letter_code
_entity_poly.pdbx_strand_id
1 'polypeptide(L)' 'MLSRTRSMWLKQDQHPGDRLRLFREVGRSVPCDRVLYPGSYVDVAASFTFPSVTYVDSDDRAAAFFADRDGVQELVG' A
#
# COMPACT_ATOMS: atom_id res chain seq x y z
N MET A 1 6.12 12.86 -17.22
CA MET A 1 5.29 13.12 -16.01
C MET A 1 4.94 11.78 -15.41
N LEU A 2 5.03 11.64 -14.08
CA LEU A 2 4.54 10.43 -13.40
C LEU A 2 3.01 10.43 -13.38
N SER A 3 2.39 9.25 -13.34
CA SER A 3 0.96 9.15 -13.07
C SER A 3 0.63 9.74 -11.68
N ARG A 4 -0.61 10.18 -11.50
CA ARG A 4 -1.09 10.71 -10.21
C ARG A 4 -0.89 9.68 -9.09
N THR A 5 -1.27 8.43 -9.33
CA THR A 5 -1.14 7.29 -8.42
C THR A 5 0.32 7.09 -8.00
N ARG A 6 1.25 7.04 -8.96
CA ARG A 6 2.67 6.91 -8.67
C ARG A 6 3.21 8.10 -7.88
N SER A 7 2.79 9.32 -8.21
CA SER A 7 3.20 10.53 -7.50
C SER A 7 2.72 10.54 -6.05
N MET A 8 1.48 10.08 -5.81
CA MET A 8 0.91 9.98 -4.47
C MET A 8 1.61 8.91 -3.63
N TRP A 9 1.87 7.74 -4.21
CA TRP A 9 2.65 6.68 -3.54
C TRP A 9 4.06 7.15 -3.18
N LEU A 10 4.78 7.79 -4.10
CA LEU A 10 6.13 8.32 -3.80
C LEU A 10 6.12 9.39 -2.71
N LYS A 11 5.06 10.21 -2.65
CA LYS A 11 4.90 11.18 -1.55
C LYS A 11 4.70 10.47 -0.21
N GLN A 12 3.99 9.34 -0.21
CA GLN A 12 3.77 8.54 0.97
C GLN A 12 5.02 7.74 1.37
N ASP A 13 5.80 7.25 0.41
CA ASP A 13 7.01 6.43 0.61
C ASP A 13 8.29 7.25 0.78
N GLN A 14 8.24 8.25 1.68
CA GLN A 14 9.37 9.14 1.95
C GLN A 14 10.59 8.45 2.57
N HIS A 15 10.38 7.27 3.16
CA HIS A 15 11.44 6.43 3.72
C HIS A 15 11.43 5.06 3.01
N PRO A 16 12.04 4.97 1.81
CA PRO A 16 11.97 3.78 0.99
C PRO A 16 12.38 2.52 1.75
N GLY A 17 11.46 1.57 1.80
CA GLY A 17 11.67 0.25 2.39
C GLY A 17 11.44 0.14 3.91
N ASP A 18 11.19 1.23 4.64
CA ASP A 18 10.93 1.13 6.10
C ASP A 18 9.68 0.31 6.39
N ARG A 19 8.55 0.66 5.79
CA ARG A 19 7.30 -0.08 5.97
C ARG A 19 7.34 -1.48 5.38
N LEU A 20 8.03 -1.65 4.26
CA LEU A 20 8.20 -2.98 3.67
C LEU A 20 8.94 -3.91 4.64
N ARG A 21 10.00 -3.43 5.30
CA ARG A 21 10.71 -4.20 6.33
C ARG A 21 9.79 -4.53 7.50
N LEU A 22 9.03 -3.55 8.00
CA LEU A 22 8.05 -3.76 9.07
C LEU A 22 7.05 -4.86 8.71
N PHE A 23 6.38 -4.76 7.56
CA PHE A 23 5.35 -5.73 7.18
C PHE A 23 5.92 -7.12 6.97
N ARG A 24 7.14 -7.25 6.41
CA ARG A 24 7.82 -8.54 6.29
C ARG A 24 8.07 -9.20 7.65
N GLU A 25 8.49 -8.45 8.66
CA GLU A 25 8.67 -9.01 10.00
C GLU A 25 7.34 -9.39 10.65
N VAL A 26 6.28 -8.60 10.42
CA VAL A 26 4.92 -8.96 10.86
C VAL A 26 4.44 -10.25 10.20
N GLY A 27 4.56 -10.38 8.87
CA GLY A 27 4.14 -11.57 8.14
C GLY A 27 4.91 -12.84 8.51
N ARG A 28 6.19 -12.70 8.92
CA ARG A 28 6.98 -13.81 9.50
C ARG A 28 6.50 -14.20 10.89
N SER A 29 6.11 -13.21 11.70
CA SER A 29 5.70 -13.42 13.09
C SER A 29 4.26 -13.90 13.22
N VAL A 30 3.40 -13.48 12.29
CA VAL A 30 1.97 -13.77 12.26
C VAL A 30 1.59 -14.18 10.83
N PRO A 31 1.69 -15.48 10.50
CA PRO A 31 1.32 -15.98 9.18
C PRO A 31 -0.17 -15.71 8.90
N CYS A 32 -0.45 -14.90 7.89
CA CYS A 32 -1.80 -14.57 7.47
C CYS A 32 -1.82 -14.15 5.99
N ASP A 33 -2.85 -14.59 5.27
CA ASP A 33 -3.01 -14.27 3.84
C ASP A 33 -3.92 -13.07 3.61
N ARG A 34 -4.85 -12.83 4.55
CA ARG A 34 -5.87 -11.77 4.49
C ARG A 34 -5.70 -10.84 5.67
N VAL A 35 -5.43 -9.57 5.39
CA VAL A 35 -5.23 -8.54 6.40
C VAL A 35 -6.11 -7.33 6.15
N LEU A 36 -6.51 -6.70 7.23
CA LEU A 36 -7.11 -5.37 7.22
C LEU A 36 -6.01 -4.37 7.56
N TYR A 37 -5.72 -3.45 6.64
CA TYR A 37 -4.77 -2.38 6.90
C TYR A 37 -5.52 -1.08 7.18
N PRO A 38 -5.55 -0.61 8.44
CA PRO A 38 -6.00 0.75 8.76
C PRO A 38 -4.91 1.71 8.29
N GLY A 39 -5.08 2.20 7.07
CA GLY A 39 -4.12 3.06 6.42
C GLY A 39 -4.24 4.51 6.87
N SER A 40 -3.16 5.25 6.62
CA SER A 40 -3.16 6.70 6.61
C SER A 40 -2.50 7.14 5.31
N TYR A 41 -3.29 7.60 4.33
CA TYR A 41 -2.86 8.14 3.04
C TYR A 41 -2.21 7.11 2.09
N VAL A 42 -3.02 6.43 1.27
CA VAL A 42 -2.65 5.66 0.05
C VAL A 42 -1.37 4.79 0.14
N ASP A 43 -1.19 4.15 1.29
CA ASP A 43 0.00 3.38 1.59
C ASP A 43 -0.16 1.91 1.19
N VAL A 44 0.39 1.53 0.03
CA VAL A 44 0.28 0.16 -0.49
C VAL A 44 1.39 -0.78 0.00
N ALA A 45 2.21 -0.37 0.97
CA ALA A 45 3.36 -1.16 1.39
C ALA A 45 2.99 -2.57 1.91
N ALA A 46 1.80 -2.73 2.49
CA ALA A 46 1.31 -4.01 2.99
C ALA A 46 1.13 -5.04 1.86
N SER A 47 0.75 -4.60 0.66
CA SER A 47 0.51 -5.47 -0.51
C SER A 47 1.78 -6.13 -1.05
N PHE A 48 2.97 -5.63 -0.72
CA PHE A 48 4.23 -6.30 -1.06
C PHE A 48 4.54 -7.51 -0.17
N THR A 49 3.78 -7.71 0.90
CA THR A 49 3.99 -8.80 1.87
C THR A 49 2.79 -9.72 1.97
N PHE A 50 1.58 -9.15 2.07
CA PHE A 50 0.36 -9.93 2.28
C PHE A 50 -0.39 -10.12 0.95
N PRO A 51 -0.79 -11.36 0.61
CA PRO A 51 -1.49 -11.66 -0.64
C PRO A 51 -2.81 -10.91 -0.83
N SER A 52 -3.53 -10.63 0.26
CA SER A 52 -4.82 -9.96 0.21
C SER A 52 -4.92 -8.91 1.32
N VAL A 53 -4.92 -7.64 0.91
CA VAL A 53 -5.01 -6.49 1.81
C VAL A 53 -6.31 -5.74 1.53
N THR A 54 -7.12 -5.56 2.56
CA THR A 54 -8.23 -4.60 2.54
C THR A 54 -7.77 -3.30 3.18
N TYR A 55 -7.78 -2.21 2.41
CA TYR A 55 -7.39 -0.89 2.87
C TYR A 55 -8.59 -0.14 3.45
N VAL A 56 -8.47 0.29 4.71
CA VAL A 56 -9.43 1.20 5.35
C VAL A 56 -8.71 2.51 5.59
N ASP A 57 -9.02 3.51 4.77
CA ASP A 57 -8.35 4.81 4.78
C ASP A 57 -9.42 5.91 4.85
N SER A 58 -9.22 6.90 5.71
CA SER A 58 -10.11 8.05 5.86
C SER A 58 -9.74 9.21 4.94
N ASP A 59 -8.64 9.11 4.18
CA ASP A 59 -8.28 10.12 3.19
C ASP A 59 -9.21 10.05 1.97
N ASP A 60 -9.88 11.17 1.65
CA ASP A 60 -10.81 11.26 0.52
C ASP A 60 -10.17 10.91 -0.84
N ARG A 61 -8.83 11.00 -0.94
CA ARG A 61 -8.10 10.67 -2.18
C ARG A 61 -7.87 9.16 -2.31
N ALA A 62 -8.04 8.37 -1.25
CA ALA A 62 -7.84 6.93 -1.27
C ALA A 62 -8.77 6.24 -2.28
N ALA A 63 -10.05 6.64 -2.31
CA ALA A 63 -11.01 6.11 -3.27
C ALA A 63 -10.56 6.32 -4.73
N ALA A 64 -10.09 7.54 -5.06
CA ALA A 64 -9.61 7.86 -6.40
C ALA A 64 -8.28 7.15 -6.73
N PHE A 65 -7.41 6.95 -5.74
CA PHE A 65 -6.16 6.21 -5.90
C PHE A 65 -6.43 4.73 -6.22
N PHE A 66 -7.29 4.05 -5.46
CA PHE A 66 -7.63 2.64 -5.70
C PHE A 66 -8.56 2.42 -6.90
N ALA A 67 -9.22 3.47 -7.41
CA ALA A 67 -9.94 3.40 -8.68
C ALA A 67 -9.01 3.24 -9.88
N ASP A 68 -7.76 3.71 -9.80
CA ASP A 68 -6.72 3.49 -10.81
C ASP A 68 -6.06 2.11 -10.62
N ARG A 69 -6.78 1.07 -11.04
CA ARG A 69 -6.35 -0.33 -10.84
C ARG A 69 -5.02 -0.63 -11.52
N ASP A 70 -4.83 -0.14 -12.74
CA ASP A 70 -3.61 -0.38 -13.51
C ASP A 70 -2.42 0.32 -12.85
N GLY A 71 -2.59 1.58 -12.43
CA GLY A 71 -1.55 2.32 -11.72
C GLY A 71 -1.20 1.71 -10.36
N VAL A 72 -2.16 1.13 -9.64
CA VAL A 72 -1.88 0.41 -8.39
C VAL A 72 -1.19 -0.93 -8.66
N GLN A 73 -1.62 -1.69 -9.68
CA GLN A 73 -0.98 -2.95 -10.06
C GLN A 73 0.49 -2.73 -10.44
N GLU A 74 0.78 -1.67 -11.20
CA GLU A 74 2.17 -1.28 -11.54
C GLU A 74 3.05 -1.02 -10.31
N LEU A 75 2.46 -0.59 -9.18
CA LEU A 75 3.21 -0.34 -7.95
C LEU A 75 3.51 -1.62 -7.19
N VAL A 76 2.56 -2.56 -7.12
CA VAL A 76 2.63 -3.72 -6.21
C VAL A 76 3.13 -5.01 -6.86
N GLY A 77 3.07 -5.12 -8.19
CA GLY A 77 3.47 -6.32 -8.95
C GLY A 77 2.30 -7.22 -9.30
#